data_AF-E6TXX7-F1
#
_entry.id   AF-E6TXX7-F1
#
_cell.length_a   1.000
_cell.length_b   1.000
_cell.length_c   1.000
_cell.angle_alpha   90.00
_cell.angle_beta   90.00
_cell.angle_gamma   90.00
#
_symmetry.space_group_name_H-M   'P 1'
#
loop_
_entity.id
_entity.type
_entity.pdbx_description
1 polymer ?
#
loop_
_entity_poly.entity_id
_entity_poly.type
_entity_poly.pdbx_seq_one_letter_code
_entity_poly.pdbx_strand_id
1 'polypeptide(L)'
;MNYNVVMLSGVFALLLFFCNISIYFLFLSIRKCKKRSLQIFLAKLARKWMRIHQPVAYLIFTVILIHFLLTLMHHYQFTSKTIAGLLAAIILVILLISGFIRQRRANKKRKLFHRTMAFLCLFFIMIHVLV
;
A
#
# COMPACT_ATOMS: atom_id res chain seq x y z
N MET A 1 -11.58 -7.47 -24.03
CA MET A 1 -10.81 -8.01 -22.89
C MET A 1 -11.79 -8.21 -21.73
N ASN A 2 -11.75 -9.34 -21.03
CA ASN A 2 -12.79 -9.72 -20.06
C ASN A 2 -12.76 -8.82 -18.80
N TYR A 3 -13.93 -8.36 -18.36
CA TYR A 3 -14.16 -7.68 -17.07
C TYR A 3 -13.43 -8.35 -15.89
N ASN A 4 -13.37 -9.69 -15.92
CA ASN A 4 -12.65 -10.51 -14.96
C ASN A 4 -11.18 -10.10 -14.80
N VAL A 5 -10.48 -9.70 -15.87
CA VAL A 5 -9.06 -9.30 -15.79
C VAL A 5 -8.90 -7.97 -15.06
N VAL A 6 -9.82 -7.03 -15.27
CA VAL A 6 -9.82 -5.74 -14.57
C VAL A 6 -10.09 -5.94 -13.09
N MET A 7 -11.08 -6.76 -12.73
CA MET A 7 -11.37 -7.11 -11.34
C MET A 7 -10.19 -7.83 -10.67
N LEU A 8 -9.64 -8.86 -11.33
CA LEU A 8 -8.52 -9.66 -10.79
C LEU A 8 -7.28 -8.80 -10.54
N SER A 9 -6.96 -7.87 -11.44
CA SER A 9 -5.83 -6.94 -11.23
C SER A 9 -6.05 -6.03 -10.02
N GLY A 10 -7.28 -5.56 -9.79
CA GLY A 10 -7.65 -4.78 -8.60
C GLY A 10 -7.54 -5.59 -7.30
N VAL A 11 -8.07 -6.81 -7.28
CA VAL A 11 -7.97 -7.72 -6.11
C VAL A 11 -6.50 -8.06 -5.82
N PHE A 12 -5.71 -8.33 -6.85
CA PHE A 12 -4.29 -8.63 -6.69
C PHE A 12 -3.51 -7.44 -6.12
N ALA A 13 -3.75 -6.23 -6.62
CA ALA A 13 -3.19 -5.00 -6.07
C ALA A 13 -3.57 -4.81 -4.59
N LEU A 14 -4.83 -5.07 -4.24
CA LEU A 14 -5.34 -4.93 -2.87
C LEU A 14 -4.64 -5.90 -1.92
N LEU A 15 -4.47 -7.17 -2.31
CA LEU A 15 -3.74 -8.17 -1.53
C LEU A 15 -2.29 -7.76 -1.30
N LEU A 16 -1.59 -7.33 -2.36
CA LEU A 16 -0.23 -6.83 -2.24
C LEU A 16 -0.14 -5.63 -1.29
N PHE A 17 -1.09 -4.69 -1.39
CA PHE A 17 -1.17 -3.53 -0.51
C PHE A 17 -1.35 -3.93 0.96
N PHE A 18 -2.24 -4.88 1.26
CA PHE A 18 -2.41 -5.42 2.62
C PHE A 18 -1.15 -6.13 3.12
N CYS A 19 -0.50 -6.95 2.29
CA CYS A 19 0.78 -7.55 2.63
C CYS A 19 1.84 -6.49 2.93
N ASN A 20 1.83 -5.36 2.22
CA ASN A 20 2.80 -4.29 2.37
C ASN A 20 2.58 -3.46 3.65
N ILE A 21 1.34 -3.07 3.93
CA ILE A 21 0.97 -2.30 5.13
C ILE A 21 1.09 -3.13 6.41
N SER A 22 1.04 -4.46 6.31
CA SER A 22 1.18 -5.38 7.46
C SER A 22 2.45 -5.15 8.29
N ILE A 23 3.50 -4.58 7.68
CA ILE A 23 4.74 -4.23 8.38
C ILE A 23 4.52 -3.24 9.53
N TYR A 24 3.49 -2.39 9.43
CA TYR A 24 3.11 -1.48 10.51
C TYR A 24 2.68 -2.29 11.75
N PHE A 25 1.81 -3.29 11.57
CA PHE A 25 1.35 -4.13 12.67
C PHE A 25 2.51 -4.93 13.27
N LEU A 26 3.43 -5.41 12.44
CA LEU A 26 4.63 -6.08 12.94
C LEU A 26 5.48 -5.17 13.84
N PHE A 27 5.68 -3.90 13.45
CA PHE A 27 6.37 -2.92 14.31
C PHE A 27 5.59 -2.56 15.57
N LEU A 28 4.26 -2.51 15.49
CA LEU A 28 3.40 -2.28 16.65
C LEU A 28 3.53 -3.45 17.65
N SER A 29 3.49 -4.69 17.16
CA SER A 29 3.66 -5.89 17.98
C SER A 29 5.02 -5.93 18.65
N ILE A 30 6.11 -5.55 17.98
CA ILE A 30 7.45 -5.44 18.60
C ILE A 30 7.46 -4.46 19.77
N ARG A 31 6.75 -3.33 19.66
CA ARG A 31 6.69 -2.30 20.71
C ARG A 31 5.84 -2.71 21.91
N LYS A 32 4.80 -3.52 21.69
CA LYS A 32 3.87 -3.97 22.73
C LYS A 32 4.25 -5.32 23.35
N CYS A 33 5.17 -6.05 22.74
CA CYS A 33 5.62 -7.36 23.22
C CYS A 33 6.43 -7.25 24.52
N LYS A 34 5.94 -7.86 25.60
CA LYS A 34 6.64 -7.94 26.90
C LYS A 34 7.72 -9.03 26.94
N LYS A 35 7.52 -10.14 26.22
CA LYS A 35 8.46 -11.28 26.21
C LYS A 35 9.65 -11.00 25.31
N ARG A 36 10.86 -10.95 25.88
CA ARG A 36 12.09 -10.58 25.15
C ARG A 36 12.41 -11.51 23.98
N SER A 37 12.27 -12.81 24.15
CA SER A 37 12.56 -13.78 23.08
C SER A 37 11.64 -13.61 21.86
N LEU A 38 10.34 -13.39 22.09
CA LEU A 38 9.39 -13.09 21.02
C LEU A 38 9.68 -11.74 20.36
N GLN A 39 10.03 -10.72 21.14
CA GLN A 39 10.41 -9.41 20.58
C GLN A 39 11.61 -9.52 19.62
N ILE A 40 12.63 -10.31 19.98
CA ILE A 40 13.79 -10.58 19.13
C ILE A 40 13.38 -11.31 17.85
N PHE A 41 12.52 -12.33 17.96
CA PHE A 41 11.98 -13.04 16.80
C PHE A 41 11.22 -12.11 15.85
N LEU A 42 10.29 -11.31 16.37
CA LEU A 42 9.52 -10.34 15.59
C LEU A 42 10.43 -9.28 14.94
N ALA A 43 11.48 -8.83 15.63
CA ALA A 43 12.46 -7.90 15.07
C ALA A 43 13.29 -8.54 13.94
N LYS A 44 13.66 -9.83 14.04
CA LYS A 44 14.29 -10.58 12.96
C LYS A 44 13.35 -10.71 11.75
N LEU A 45 12.08 -11.03 12.00
CA LEU A 45 11.05 -11.10 10.96
C LEU A 45 10.83 -9.74 10.28
N ALA A 46 10.75 -8.65 11.05
CA ALA A 46 10.56 -7.31 10.52
C ALA A 46 11.71 -6.86 9.62
N ARG A 47 12.95 -7.23 9.95
CA ARG A 47 14.09 -6.97 9.06
C ARG A 47 13.96 -7.71 7.73
N LYS A 48 13.51 -8.96 7.73
CA LYS A 48 13.24 -9.70 6.49
C LYS A 48 12.13 -9.02 5.68
N TRP A 49 11.02 -8.67 6.34
CA TRP A 49 9.86 -8.03 5.69
C TRP A 49 10.17 -6.64 5.14
N MET A 50 10.99 -5.84 5.83
CA MET A 50 11.39 -4.51 5.37
C MET A 50 12.20 -4.56 4.07
N ARG A 51 12.98 -5.62 3.83
CA ARG A 51 13.74 -5.79 2.57
C ARG A 51 12.82 -5.98 1.37
N ILE A 52 11.68 -6.65 1.54
CA ILE A 52 10.70 -6.89 0.47
C ILE A 52 9.62 -5.80 0.40
N HIS A 53 9.40 -5.04 1.47
CA HIS A 53 8.41 -3.97 1.53
C HIS A 53 8.59 -2.93 0.42
N GLN A 54 9.83 -2.52 0.11
CA GLN A 54 10.08 -1.55 -0.96
C GLN A 54 9.82 -2.12 -2.36
N PRO A 55 10.39 -3.27 -2.77
CA PRO A 55 10.05 -3.91 -4.04
C PRO A 55 8.55 -4.18 -4.21
N VAL A 56 7.87 -4.66 -3.16
CA VAL A 56 6.42 -4.90 -3.20
C VAL A 56 5.65 -3.59 -3.38
N ALA A 57 6.10 -2.45 -2.82
CA ALA A 57 5.47 -1.15 -3.05
C ALA A 57 5.53 -0.72 -4.52
N TYR A 58 6.66 -0.96 -5.20
CA TYR A 58 6.77 -0.72 -6.63
C TYR A 58 5.88 -1.67 -7.44
N LEU A 59 5.83 -2.95 -7.07
CA LEU A 59 4.94 -3.92 -7.71
C LEU A 59 3.47 -3.52 -7.57
N ILE A 60 3.03 -3.07 -6.39
CA ILE A 60 1.68 -2.55 -6.16
C ILE A 60 1.37 -1.42 -7.14
N PHE A 61 2.28 -0.46 -7.26
CA PHE A 61 2.08 0.66 -8.18
C PHE A 61 2.01 0.22 -9.64
N THR A 62 2.86 -0.70 -10.07
CA THR A 62 2.80 -1.26 -11.42
C THR A 62 1.46 -1.95 -11.67
N VAL A 63 0.98 -2.78 -10.75
CA VAL A 63 -0.32 -3.46 -10.89
C VAL A 63 -1.48 -2.46 -10.88
N ILE A 64 -1.43 -1.43 -10.04
CA ILE A 64 -2.46 -0.37 -10.01
C ILE A 64 -2.45 0.45 -11.29
N LEU A 65 -1.27 0.73 -11.86
CA LEU A 65 -1.17 1.41 -13.15
C LEU A 65 -1.80 0.58 -14.26
N ILE A 66 -1.54 -0.73 -14.28
CA ILE A 66 -2.19 -1.66 -15.23
C ILE A 66 -3.71 -1.66 -15.01
N HIS A 67 -4.17 -1.80 -13.77
CA HIS A 67 -5.59 -1.78 -13.42
C HIS A 67 -6.28 -0.49 -13.87
N PHE A 68 -5.63 0.66 -13.67
CA PHE A 68 -6.10 1.96 -14.11
C PHE A 68 -6.21 2.04 -15.64
N LEU A 69 -5.16 1.65 -16.38
CA LEU A 69 -5.16 1.65 -17.85
C LEU A 69 -6.23 0.73 -18.43
N LEU A 70 -6.38 -0.48 -17.87
CA LEU A 70 -7.43 -1.42 -18.29
C LEU A 70 -8.83 -0.87 -18.04
N THR A 71 -9.02 -0.17 -16.92
CA THR A 71 -10.30 0.49 -16.60
C THR A 71 -10.59 1.61 -17.60
N LEU A 72 -9.59 2.44 -17.94
CA LEU A 72 -9.74 3.50 -18.94
C LEU A 72 -10.12 2.96 -20.33
N MET A 73 -9.48 1.87 -20.76
CA MET A 73 -9.67 1.31 -22.10
C MET A 73 -11.01 0.59 -22.29
N HIS A 74 -11.56 -0.01 -21.24
CA HIS A 74 -12.68 -0.95 -21.37
C HIS A 74 -13.92 -0.61 -20.56
N HIS A 75 -13.78 0.16 -19.48
CA HIS A 75 -14.84 0.37 -18.49
C HIS A 75 -14.87 1.80 -17.94
N TYR A 76 -14.39 2.78 -18.71
CA TYR A 76 -14.39 4.15 -18.23
C TYR A 76 -15.81 4.71 -18.16
N GLN A 77 -16.24 4.99 -16.93
CA GLN A 77 -17.43 5.77 -16.65
C GLN A 77 -17.11 6.73 -15.50
N PHE A 78 -17.57 7.98 -15.61
CA PHE A 78 -17.37 8.97 -14.57
C PHE A 78 -18.38 8.72 -13.44
N THR A 79 -17.97 7.95 -12.44
CA THR A 79 -18.80 7.50 -11.31
C THR A 79 -18.07 7.77 -10.00
N SER A 80 -18.79 7.72 -8.88
CA SER A 80 -18.19 7.81 -7.55
C SER A 80 -17.06 6.79 -7.35
N LYS A 81 -17.21 5.57 -7.87
CA LYS A 81 -16.20 4.51 -7.82
C LYS A 81 -14.91 4.90 -8.56
N THR A 82 -15.01 5.42 -9.78
CA THR A 82 -13.82 5.80 -10.57
C THR A 82 -13.14 7.06 -10.03
N ILE A 83 -13.91 8.01 -9.48
CA ILE A 83 -13.36 9.17 -8.77
C ILE A 83 -12.59 8.74 -7.52
N ALA A 84 -13.18 7.86 -6.69
CA ALA A 84 -12.51 7.32 -5.51
C ALA A 84 -11.21 6.55 -5.88
N GLY A 85 -11.25 5.78 -6.97
CA GLY A 85 -10.08 5.07 -7.49
C GLY A 85 -8.95 6.01 -7.95
N LEU A 86 -9.31 7.10 -8.65
CA LEU A 86 -8.35 8.12 -9.07
C LEU A 86 -7.71 8.82 -7.86
N LEU A 87 -8.50 9.21 -6.86
CA LEU A 87 -7.99 9.80 -5.62
C LEU A 87 -7.04 8.84 -4.89
N ALA A 88 -7.42 7.56 -4.78
CA ALA A 88 -6.56 6.54 -4.20
C ALA A 88 -5.22 6.40 -4.94
N ALA A 89 -5.24 6.41 -6.29
CA ALA A 89 -4.04 6.35 -7.12
C ALA A 89 -3.12 7.56 -6.94
N ILE A 90 -3.67 8.78 -6.86
CA ILE A 90 -2.90 10.00 -6.59
C ILE A 90 -2.22 9.91 -5.21
N ILE A 91 -2.97 9.48 -4.19
CA ILE A 91 -2.43 9.33 -2.82
C ILE A 91 -1.36 8.23 -2.78
N LEU A 92 -1.51 7.15 -3.55
CA LEU A 92 -0.49 6.11 -3.67
C LEU A 92 0.82 6.66 -4.25
N VAL A 93 0.76 7.54 -5.26
CA VAL A 93 1.95 8.19 -5.81
C VAL A 93 2.64 9.03 -4.74
N ILE A 94 1.88 9.83 -3.97
CA ILE A 94 2.41 10.61 -2.85
C ILE A 94 3.04 9.67 -1.79
N LEU A 95 2.39 8.54 -1.49
CA LEU A 95 2.90 7.53 -0.57
C LEU A 95 4.23 6.94 -1.04
N LEU A 96 4.36 6.59 -2.33
CA LEU A 96 5.62 6.12 -2.91
C LEU A 96 6.72 7.17 -2.83
N ILE A 97 6.44 8.41 -3.22
CA ILE A 97 7.39 9.52 -3.14
C ILE A 97 7.85 9.70 -1.69
N SER A 98 6.94 9.67 -0.73
CA SER A 98 7.27 9.77 0.70
C SER A 98 8.15 8.61 1.18
N GLY A 99 7.92 7.40 0.66
CA GLY A 99 8.71 6.21 0.95
C GLY A 99 10.13 6.31 0.40
N PHE A 100 10.27 6.80 -0.83
CA PHE A 100 11.55 7.05 -1.48
C PHE A 100 12.37 8.12 -0.75
N ILE A 101 11.74 9.24 -0.38
CA ILE A 101 12.39 10.30 0.41
C ILE A 101 12.85 9.78 1.78
N ARG A 102 12.05 8.92 2.42
CA ARG A 102 12.39 8.29 3.70
C ARG A 102 13.59 7.34 3.57
N GLN A 103 13.73 6.64 2.45
CA GLN A 103 14.87 5.76 2.19
C GLN A 103 16.19 6.53 2.17
N ARG A 104 16.21 7.70 1.52
CA ARG A 104 17.42 8.54 1.42
C ARG A 104 17.77 9.21 2.75
N ARG A 105 16.77 9.65 3.51
CA ARG A 105 16.97 10.35 4.78
C ARG A 105 15.81 10.05 5.73
N ALA A 106 16.09 9.22 6.72
CA ALA A 106 15.10 8.78 7.71
C ALA A 106 15.10 9.69 8.94
N ASN A 107 14.08 10.53 9.09
CA ASN A 107 13.84 11.31 10.32
C ASN A 107 12.44 11.01 10.91
N LYS A 108 12.19 11.43 12.15
CA LYS A 108 10.92 11.17 12.86
C LYS A 108 9.71 11.75 12.09
N LYS A 109 9.81 12.97 11.57
CA LYS A 109 8.74 13.65 10.81
C LYS A 109 8.37 12.90 9.52
N ARG A 110 9.35 12.45 8.74
CA ARG A 110 9.15 11.68 7.50
C ARG A 110 8.57 10.30 7.75
N LYS A 111 9.00 9.62 8.83
CA LYS A 111 8.41 8.35 9.26
C LYS A 111 6.94 8.53 9.64
N LEU A 112 6.60 9.62 10.34
CA LEU A 112 5.21 9.96 10.66
C LEU A 112 4.41 10.25 9.40
N PHE A 113 4.90 11.14 8.53
CA PHE A 113 4.23 11.50 7.27
C PHE A 113 3.96 10.29 6.39
N HIS A 114 4.97 9.45 6.13
CA HIS A 114 4.81 8.23 5.34
C HIS A 114 3.74 7.29 5.92
N ARG A 115 3.72 7.13 7.25
CA ARG A 115 2.68 6.34 7.92
C ARG A 115 1.30 6.96 7.76
N THR A 116 1.16 8.27 7.96
CA THR A 116 -0.11 8.97 7.79
C THR A 116 -0.62 8.82 6.35
N MET A 117 0.25 8.98 5.36
CA MET A 117 -0.09 8.76 3.94
C MET A 117 -0.46 7.30 3.67
N ALA A 118 0.16 6.32 4.33
CA ALA A 118 -0.19 4.91 4.17
C ALA A 118 -1.61 4.61 4.64
N PHE A 119 -2.01 5.16 5.81
CA PHE A 119 -3.37 5.03 6.32
C PHE A 119 -4.38 5.83 5.51
N LEU A 120 -4.01 7.01 5.02
CA LEU A 120 -4.86 7.78 4.12
C LEU A 120 -5.09 7.02 2.80
N CYS A 121 -4.05 6.44 2.23
CA CYS A 121 -4.14 5.60 1.04
C CYS A 121 -5.05 4.39 1.29
N LEU A 122 -4.87 3.68 2.42
CA LEU A 122 -5.76 2.59 2.81
C LEU A 122 -7.22 3.05 2.87
N PHE A 123 -7.51 4.18 3.50
CA PHE A 123 -8.86 4.72 3.62
C PHE A 123 -9.52 4.95 2.25
N PHE A 124 -8.82 5.60 1.31
CA PHE A 124 -9.35 5.83 -0.04
C PHE A 124 -9.48 4.55 -0.86
N ILE A 125 -8.56 3.58 -0.70
CA ILE A 125 -8.70 2.25 -1.32
C ILE A 125 -9.96 1.56 -0.79
N MET A 126 -10.23 1.63 0.53
CA MET A 126 -11.44 1.04 1.10
C MET A 126 -12.71 1.69 0.54
N ILE A 127 -12.74 3.02 0.41
CA ILE A 127 -13.85 3.72 -0.24
C ILE A 127 -14.04 3.23 -1.69
N HIS A 128 -12.97 3.17 -2.47
CA HIS A 128 -13.03 2.72 -3.86
C HIS A 128 -13.55 1.28 -4.01
N VAL A 129 -13.21 0.38 -3.08
CA VAL A 129 -13.68 -1.01 -3.09
C VAL A 129 -15.15 -1.11 -2.70
N LEU A 130 -15.62 -0.29 -1.75
CA LEU A 130 -16.96 -0.37 -1.18
C LEU A 130 -18.04 0.40 -1.96
N VAL A 131 -17.65 1.40 -2.74
CA VAL A 131 -18.56 2.25 -3.56
C VAL A 131 -18.68 1.71 -4.98
#